data_AF-A0A6I6AK51-F1
#
_entry.id   AF-A0A6I6AK51-F1
#
_cell.length_a   1.000
_cell.length_b   1.000
_cell.length_c   1.000
_cell.angle_alpha   90.00
_cell.angle_beta   90.00
_cell.angle_gamma   90.00
#
_symmetry.space_group_name_H-M   'P 1'
#
loop_
_entity.id
_entity.type
_entity.pdbx_description
1 polymer ?
#
loop_
_entity_poly.entity_id
_entity_poly.type
_entity_poly.pdbx_seq_one_letter_code
_entity_poly.pdbx_strand_id
1 'polypeptide(L)'
;MKWNYLLPRLTLAAIIWVFFAFAFDPLVRSGLIQMSQSVTGTQVEIYDLKTGFFPPAIKTGPVAIASPAKDKSYIATFSEMELKLAGRPLLQRNLIVEEAAILGMEFNPPRSTVATAEENSEPGSHFHLNFAPFRKKSKQLGKSWLDVLKQSAVEQLDPDRLATVRVSKQVQQEWKQRFAQYESRVDQVKLELDSVQDSVKTAEGKTLDRIKTYAESAERVDLLVKEGKQMREELNNLPQLAQRDFQRIEEAKDQDLAQLDSLMDSVSPDPEKILHALIGEELTAQLEEMTGWSSMIFRTVRTMRDEQEPERMQGEWIDFRPADALPNVLFKQIKVSGSTRVNQQKYPFQALVRELSSEPKAYRRPIQLQARVEAEGEVRLAGELKFYEQQPTHDFLVKFDLPKQKTIQLENSDKLSLALIADQTECESRISFRENDFTCRVEFKQTPVRFQFDSEQAGIKPLTQVVAQALSTIDSISATLEGSGSYSQPVWRLESETGEQIARGLKLACQAEIGRQKQVLAQQIEQLAQQERDQLIEKLNRQYSAVIADLEKEETRVQSVIQKVSGRSLNIRSLLR
;
A
#
# COMPACT_ATOMS: atom_id res chain seq x y z
N MET A 1 -17.34 95.59 -9.47
CA MET A 1 -16.88 94.29 -10.02
C MET A 1 -17.55 94.06 -11.36
N LYS A 2 -16.79 93.83 -12.44
CA LYS A 2 -17.34 93.70 -13.80
C LYS A 2 -18.02 92.34 -13.95
N TRP A 3 -19.35 92.31 -13.89
CA TRP A 3 -20.18 91.11 -14.10
C TRP A 3 -19.84 90.38 -15.43
N ASN A 4 -19.38 91.11 -16.45
CA ASN A 4 -18.89 90.56 -17.72
C ASN A 4 -17.67 89.62 -17.60
N TYR A 5 -16.96 89.60 -16.46
CA TYR A 5 -15.82 88.70 -16.24
C TYR A 5 -16.17 87.49 -15.37
N LEU A 6 -17.16 87.63 -14.48
CA LEU A 6 -17.66 86.56 -13.63
C LEU A 6 -18.64 85.66 -14.37
N LEU A 7 -19.50 86.22 -15.21
CA LEU A 7 -20.49 85.47 -15.98
C LEU A 7 -19.86 84.35 -16.85
N PRO A 8 -18.87 84.62 -17.72
CA PRO A 8 -18.29 83.56 -18.57
C PRO A 8 -17.55 82.48 -17.75
N ARG A 9 -16.99 82.83 -16.58
CA ARG A 9 -16.31 81.86 -15.70
C ARG A 9 -17.30 80.99 -14.93
N LEU A 10 -18.40 81.57 -14.47
CA LEU A 10 -19.49 80.81 -13.87
C LEU A 10 -20.17 79.91 -14.90
N THR A 11 -20.37 80.39 -16.12
CA THR A 11 -20.87 79.56 -17.22
C THR A 11 -19.90 78.43 -17.56
N LEU A 12 -18.60 78.70 -17.65
CA LEU A 12 -17.59 77.66 -17.87
C LEU A 12 -17.54 76.65 -16.72
N ALA A 13 -17.58 77.12 -15.47
CA ALA A 13 -17.63 76.25 -14.29
C ALA A 13 -18.91 75.39 -14.27
N ALA A 14 -20.06 75.96 -14.64
CA ALA A 14 -21.32 75.23 -14.76
C ALA A 14 -21.28 74.18 -15.88
N ILE A 15 -20.69 74.50 -17.04
CA ILE A 15 -20.51 73.54 -18.14
C ILE A 15 -19.58 72.39 -17.72
N ILE A 16 -18.46 72.71 -17.09
CA ILE A 16 -17.52 71.71 -16.56
C ILE A 16 -18.24 70.84 -15.52
N TRP A 17 -19.01 71.44 -14.62
CA TRP A 17 -19.78 70.71 -13.61
C TRP A 17 -20.84 69.79 -14.25
N VAL A 18 -21.63 70.28 -15.22
CA VAL A 18 -22.61 69.47 -15.95
C VAL A 18 -21.94 68.32 -16.70
N PHE A 19 -20.79 68.57 -17.33
CA PHE A 19 -20.01 67.54 -18.01
C PHE A 19 -19.59 66.43 -17.04
N PHE A 20 -19.00 66.78 -15.90
CA PHE A 20 -18.58 65.80 -14.90
C PHE A 20 -19.76 65.11 -14.20
N ALA A 21 -20.89 65.80 -14.02
CA ALA A 21 -22.07 65.24 -13.37
C ALA A 21 -22.88 64.28 -14.25
N PHE A 22 -22.89 64.48 -15.59
CA PHE A 22 -23.79 63.73 -16.48
C PHE A 22 -23.12 63.01 -17.66
N ALA A 23 -22.02 63.56 -18.20
CA ALA A 23 -21.41 63.04 -19.44
C ALA A 23 -20.16 62.18 -19.18
N PHE A 24 -19.42 62.46 -18.11
CA PHE A 24 -18.15 61.80 -17.85
C PHE A 24 -18.29 60.30 -17.56
N ASP A 25 -19.22 59.90 -16.68
CA ASP A 25 -19.42 58.50 -16.32
C ASP A 25 -19.85 57.61 -17.53
N PRO A 26 -20.82 58.02 -18.39
CA PRO A 26 -21.13 57.28 -19.62
C PRO A 26 -19.96 57.14 -20.61
N LEU A 27 -19.11 58.17 -20.73
CA LEU A 27 -17.94 58.15 -21.61
C LEU A 27 -16.89 57.15 -21.09
N VAL A 28 -16.59 57.21 -19.79
CA VAL A 28 -15.64 56.28 -19.15
C VAL A 28 -16.14 54.84 -19.23
N ARG A 29 -17.45 54.60 -19.01
CA ARG A 29 -18.08 53.28 -19.18
C ARG A 29 -17.89 52.73 -20.60
N SER A 30 -18.16 53.56 -21.60
CA SER A 30 -18.04 53.15 -23.01
C SER A 30 -16.58 52.82 -23.38
N GLY A 31 -15.64 53.65 -22.92
CA GLY A 31 -14.21 53.40 -23.10
C GLY A 31 -13.74 52.12 -22.42
N LEU A 32 -14.18 51.86 -21.18
CA LEU A 32 -13.83 50.63 -20.45
C LEU A 32 -14.40 49.38 -21.11
N ILE A 33 -15.63 49.42 -21.64
CA ILE A 33 -16.21 48.30 -22.39
C ILE A 33 -15.36 47.99 -23.62
N GLN A 34 -15.02 48.99 -24.43
CA GLN A 34 -14.21 48.81 -25.64
C GLN A 34 -12.81 48.27 -25.32
N MET A 35 -12.14 48.84 -24.32
CA MET A 35 -10.82 48.38 -23.89
C MET A 35 -10.89 46.94 -23.36
N SER A 36 -11.88 46.63 -22.52
CA SER A 36 -12.03 45.29 -21.96
C SER A 36 -12.30 44.27 -23.06
N GLN A 37 -13.17 44.57 -24.03
CA GLN A 37 -13.46 43.70 -25.18
C GLN A 37 -12.23 43.47 -26.07
N SER A 38 -11.38 44.50 -26.24
CA SER A 38 -10.14 44.37 -27.02
C SER A 38 -9.09 43.49 -26.34
N VAL A 39 -9.04 43.50 -25.00
CA VAL A 39 -8.10 42.70 -24.21
C VAL A 39 -8.61 41.27 -24.03
N THR A 40 -9.89 41.07 -23.70
CA THR A 40 -10.44 39.73 -23.47
C THR A 40 -10.82 39.00 -24.75
N GLY A 41 -10.86 39.69 -25.88
CA GLY A 41 -11.35 39.15 -27.16
C GLY A 41 -12.83 38.77 -27.13
N THR A 42 -13.59 39.19 -26.12
CA THR A 42 -14.97 38.78 -25.88
C THR A 42 -15.87 39.90 -25.41
N GLN A 43 -17.18 39.71 -25.54
CA GLN A 43 -18.16 40.68 -25.08
C GLN A 43 -18.12 40.82 -23.55
N VAL A 44 -17.81 42.04 -23.11
CA VAL A 44 -17.87 42.45 -21.69
C VAL A 44 -19.07 43.36 -21.49
N GLU A 45 -19.90 43.05 -20.48
CA GLU A 45 -21.04 43.85 -20.06
C GLU A 45 -20.75 44.54 -18.73
N ILE A 46 -20.85 45.87 -18.67
CA ILE A 46 -20.72 46.67 -17.45
C ILE A 46 -22.06 47.40 -17.24
N TYR A 47 -22.76 47.14 -16.13
CA TYR A 47 -24.12 47.65 -15.91
C TYR A 47 -24.16 49.10 -15.42
N ASP A 48 -23.33 49.46 -14.46
CA ASP A 48 -23.27 50.83 -13.88
C ASP A 48 -21.80 51.23 -13.64
N LEU A 49 -21.52 52.53 -13.68
CA LEU A 49 -20.18 53.08 -13.43
C LEU A 49 -20.28 54.45 -12.77
N LYS A 50 -19.51 54.64 -11.69
CA LYS A 50 -19.35 55.90 -10.97
C LYS A 50 -17.88 56.25 -10.84
N THR A 51 -17.53 57.50 -11.13
CA THR A 51 -16.16 57.99 -10.95
C THR A 51 -16.06 58.93 -9.74
N GLY A 52 -14.98 58.75 -8.97
CA GLY A 52 -14.52 59.69 -7.96
C GLY A 52 -13.28 60.42 -8.49
N PHE A 53 -13.12 61.70 -8.14
CA PHE A 53 -12.05 62.53 -8.71
C PHE A 53 -10.91 62.84 -7.72
N PHE A 54 -11.21 62.92 -6.41
CA PHE A 54 -10.24 63.29 -5.38
C PHE A 54 -10.47 62.51 -4.07
N PRO A 55 -9.75 61.39 -3.83
CA PRO A 55 -8.80 60.74 -4.73
C PRO A 55 -9.51 60.12 -5.96
N PRO A 56 -8.80 59.93 -7.09
CA PRO A 56 -9.41 59.35 -8.29
C PRO A 56 -9.75 57.88 -8.04
N ALA A 57 -11.01 57.52 -8.30
CA ALA A 57 -11.53 56.17 -8.09
C ALA A 57 -12.57 55.82 -9.15
N ILE A 58 -12.71 54.53 -9.47
CA ILE A 58 -13.74 54.01 -10.37
C ILE A 58 -14.48 52.92 -9.62
N LYS A 59 -15.80 53.04 -9.51
CA LYS A 59 -16.68 51.98 -8.98
C LYS A 59 -17.60 51.52 -10.10
N THR A 60 -17.63 50.22 -10.36
CA THR A 60 -18.54 49.64 -11.35
C THR A 60 -19.50 48.67 -10.68
N GLY A 61 -20.75 48.65 -11.15
CA GLY A 61 -21.75 47.65 -10.80
C GLY A 61 -21.41 46.27 -11.39
N PRO A 62 -22.39 45.35 -11.49
CA PRO A 62 -22.11 44.00 -11.94
C PRO A 62 -21.40 44.02 -13.30
N VAL A 63 -20.48 43.09 -13.48
CA VAL A 63 -19.74 42.89 -14.72
C VAL A 63 -19.77 41.42 -15.09
N ALA A 64 -19.97 41.15 -16.37
CA ALA A 64 -19.96 39.80 -16.92
C ALA A 64 -19.00 39.73 -18.12
N ILE A 65 -18.11 38.74 -18.10
CA ILE A 65 -17.13 38.49 -19.17
C ILE A 65 -17.58 37.23 -19.91
N ALA A 66 -17.97 37.35 -21.19
CA ALA A 66 -18.43 36.22 -21.99
C ALA A 66 -17.28 35.26 -22.37
N SER A 67 -17.59 33.96 -22.48
CA SER A 67 -16.65 32.95 -22.98
C SER A 67 -16.67 32.89 -24.51
N PRO A 68 -15.51 32.90 -25.20
CA PRO A 68 -15.46 32.70 -26.65
C PRO A 68 -15.63 31.23 -27.04
N ALA A 69 -15.38 30.31 -26.10
CA ALA A 69 -15.33 28.86 -26.35
C ALA A 69 -16.62 28.10 -25.95
N LYS A 70 -17.49 28.72 -25.15
CA LYS A 70 -18.75 28.09 -24.67
C LYS A 70 -19.90 29.09 -24.73
N ASP A 71 -20.79 28.91 -25.71
CA ASP A 71 -21.88 29.84 -26.02
C ASP A 71 -22.91 30.01 -24.88
N LYS A 72 -22.89 29.10 -23.90
CA LYS A 72 -23.84 29.03 -22.77
C LYS A 72 -23.25 29.38 -21.40
N SER A 73 -22.07 30.03 -21.30
CA SER A 73 -21.50 30.41 -19.99
C SER A 73 -20.63 31.67 -20.05
N TYR A 74 -20.57 32.42 -18.95
CA TYR A 74 -19.58 33.49 -18.75
C TYR A 74 -18.24 32.91 -18.29
N ILE A 75 -17.10 33.52 -18.61
CA ILE A 75 -15.78 33.13 -18.05
C ILE A 75 -15.77 33.47 -16.55
N ALA A 76 -16.16 34.70 -16.24
CA ALA A 76 -16.26 35.22 -14.89
C ALA A 76 -17.34 36.30 -14.83
N THR A 77 -18.02 36.36 -13.69
CA THR A 77 -18.93 37.46 -13.35
C THR A 77 -18.57 37.99 -11.98
N PHE A 78 -18.73 39.28 -11.73
CA PHE A 78 -18.57 39.86 -10.39
C PHE A 78 -19.62 40.94 -10.14
N SER A 79 -19.99 41.15 -8.89
CA SER A 79 -21.09 42.05 -8.50
C SER A 79 -20.66 43.51 -8.42
N GLU A 80 -19.42 43.75 -7.99
CA GLU A 80 -18.87 45.09 -7.83
C GLU A 80 -17.35 45.08 -8.06
N MET A 81 -16.84 46.16 -8.62
CA MET A 81 -15.41 46.42 -8.71
C MET A 81 -15.13 47.87 -8.33
N GLU A 82 -14.17 48.07 -7.43
CA GLU A 82 -13.67 49.38 -7.01
C GLU A 82 -12.18 49.48 -7.31
N LEU A 83 -11.77 50.52 -8.02
CA LEU A 83 -10.39 50.83 -8.36
C LEU A 83 -10.03 52.17 -7.73
N LYS A 84 -9.00 52.22 -6.87
CA LYS A 84 -8.40 53.45 -6.35
C LYS A 84 -7.13 53.74 -7.11
N LEU A 85 -7.08 54.90 -7.78
CA LEU A 85 -6.00 55.27 -8.68
C LEU A 85 -5.07 56.29 -8.01
N ALA A 86 -3.79 56.28 -8.39
CA ALA A 86 -2.85 57.30 -7.98
C ALA A 86 -2.99 58.54 -8.90
N GLY A 87 -3.37 59.68 -8.34
CA GLY A 87 -3.65 60.88 -9.13
C GLY A 87 -2.44 61.48 -9.85
N ARG A 88 -1.26 61.52 -9.23
CA ARG A 88 -0.05 62.08 -9.86
C ARG A 88 0.45 61.25 -11.05
N PRO A 89 0.61 59.91 -10.92
CA PRO A 89 0.99 59.07 -12.06
C PRO A 89 0.03 59.13 -13.25
N LEU A 90 -1.28 59.26 -13.01
CA LEU A 90 -2.27 59.41 -14.10
C LEU A 90 -1.99 60.61 -15.01
N LEU A 91 -1.51 61.73 -14.45
CA LEU A 91 -1.12 62.91 -15.23
C LEU A 91 0.11 62.66 -16.12
N GLN A 92 0.93 61.67 -15.76
CA GLN A 92 2.11 61.23 -16.50
C GLN A 92 1.81 60.09 -17.47
N ARG A 93 0.53 59.74 -17.66
CA ARG A 93 0.05 58.60 -18.46
C ARG A 93 0.37 57.22 -17.85
N ASN A 94 0.77 57.17 -16.59
CA ASN A 94 0.95 55.93 -15.85
C ASN A 94 -0.35 55.56 -15.12
N LEU A 95 -0.93 54.42 -15.46
CA LEU A 95 -2.09 53.86 -14.76
C LEU A 95 -1.62 53.07 -13.54
N ILE A 96 -1.55 53.74 -12.40
CA ILE A 96 -1.18 53.11 -11.13
C ILE A 96 -2.44 52.93 -10.28
N VAL A 97 -2.83 51.68 -10.07
CA VAL A 97 -3.93 51.28 -9.21
C VAL A 97 -3.36 50.91 -7.84
N GLU A 98 -3.63 51.74 -6.84
CA GLU A 98 -3.16 51.52 -5.46
C GLU A 98 -3.91 50.34 -4.83
N GLU A 99 -5.22 50.28 -5.04
CA GLU A 99 -6.07 49.20 -4.53
C GLU A 99 -7.21 48.95 -5.52
N ALA A 100 -7.33 47.70 -5.97
CA ALA A 100 -8.49 47.17 -6.67
C ALA A 100 -9.22 46.21 -5.74
N ALA A 101 -10.54 46.29 -5.65
CA ALA A 101 -11.39 45.37 -4.91
C ALA A 101 -12.47 44.83 -5.85
N ILE A 102 -12.49 43.51 -6.06
CA ILE A 102 -13.47 42.80 -6.89
C ILE A 102 -14.30 41.93 -5.94
N LEU A 103 -15.62 42.15 -5.91
CA LEU A 103 -16.53 41.49 -4.98
C LEU A 103 -17.54 40.61 -5.71
N GLY A 104 -17.86 39.47 -5.12
CA GLY A 104 -18.88 38.56 -5.63
C GLY A 104 -18.46 37.84 -6.91
N MET A 105 -17.17 37.53 -7.06
CA MET A 105 -16.67 36.86 -8.26
C MET A 105 -17.17 35.40 -8.33
N GLU A 106 -17.74 35.02 -9.47
CA GLU A 106 -18.08 33.64 -9.81
C GLU A 106 -17.42 33.26 -11.14
N PHE A 107 -16.74 32.12 -11.16
CA PHE A 107 -16.18 31.54 -12.37
C PHE A 107 -17.20 30.63 -13.06
N ASN A 108 -17.24 30.69 -14.39
CA ASN A 108 -18.04 29.80 -15.24
C ASN A 108 -19.56 29.70 -14.90
N PRO A 109 -20.28 30.77 -14.56
CA PRO A 109 -21.72 30.66 -14.36
C PRO A 109 -22.46 30.44 -15.69
N PRO A 110 -23.55 29.67 -15.70
CA PRO A 110 -24.37 29.45 -16.90
C PRO A 110 -25.00 30.76 -17.39
N ARG A 111 -25.11 30.91 -18.72
CA ARG A 111 -25.71 32.05 -19.41
C ARG A 111 -27.20 31.78 -19.67
N SER A 112 -28.07 32.77 -19.46
CA SER A 112 -29.53 32.67 -19.66
C SER A 112 -30.00 32.95 -21.09
N THR A 113 -29.13 33.43 -21.99
CA THR A 113 -29.47 33.78 -23.38
C THR A 113 -28.86 32.79 -24.38
N VAL A 114 -29.74 32.20 -25.20
CA VAL A 114 -29.43 31.19 -26.21
C VAL A 114 -28.80 31.88 -27.43
N ALA A 115 -27.53 31.61 -27.68
CA ALA A 115 -26.96 31.65 -29.02
C ALA A 115 -26.50 30.24 -29.38
N THR A 116 -26.56 29.96 -30.68
CA THR A 116 -26.39 28.65 -31.28
C THR A 116 -25.06 28.64 -32.02
N ALA A 117 -24.05 27.99 -31.47
CA ALA A 117 -22.81 27.67 -32.17
C ALA A 117 -22.30 26.29 -31.76
N GLU A 118 -21.78 25.56 -32.75
CA GLU A 118 -21.44 24.15 -32.70
C GLU A 118 -20.31 23.83 -31.72
N GLU A 119 -20.52 22.72 -31.01
CA GLU A 119 -19.74 22.24 -29.88
C GLU A 119 -18.48 21.52 -30.39
N ASN A 120 -17.40 22.26 -30.60
CA ASN A 120 -16.05 21.68 -30.69
C ASN A 120 -15.22 22.15 -29.50
N SER A 121 -15.55 21.61 -28.33
CA SER A 121 -14.60 21.57 -27.21
C SER A 121 -13.78 20.30 -27.34
N GLU A 122 -12.61 20.38 -27.97
CA GLU A 122 -11.60 19.35 -27.70
C GLU A 122 -11.32 19.34 -26.20
N PRO A 123 -11.22 18.17 -25.56
CA PRO A 123 -10.86 18.07 -24.16
C PRO A 123 -9.44 18.63 -24.02
N GLY A 124 -9.34 19.88 -23.55
CA GLY A 124 -8.07 20.53 -23.28
C GLY A 124 -7.21 19.58 -22.47
N SER A 125 -6.04 19.24 -23.00
CA SER A 125 -5.06 18.36 -22.38
C SER A 125 -4.79 18.84 -20.95
N HIS A 126 -5.52 18.26 -19.99
CA HIS A 126 -5.31 18.48 -18.59
C HIS A 126 -3.94 17.89 -18.31
N PHE A 127 -2.96 18.71 -17.96
CA PHE A 127 -1.74 18.19 -17.38
C PHE A 127 -2.12 17.53 -16.05
N HIS A 128 -2.22 16.21 -16.06
CA HIS A 128 -2.37 15.36 -14.90
C HIS A 128 -1.00 14.76 -14.64
N LEU A 129 -0.48 14.96 -13.42
CA LEU A 129 0.72 14.26 -13.00
C LEU A 129 0.42 12.76 -13.11
N ASN A 130 1.13 12.07 -14.00
CA ASN A 130 0.81 10.68 -14.31
C ASN A 130 1.41 9.74 -13.26
N PHE A 131 0.59 9.34 -12.29
CA PHE A 131 0.93 8.37 -11.25
C PHE A 131 0.59 6.92 -11.64
N ALA A 132 0.09 6.67 -12.85
CA ALA A 132 -0.32 5.32 -13.29
C ALA A 132 0.79 4.26 -13.19
N PRO A 133 2.07 4.54 -13.50
CA PRO A 133 3.15 3.57 -13.31
C PRO A 133 3.32 3.15 -11.85
N PHE A 134 3.20 4.10 -10.92
CA PHE A 134 3.30 3.85 -9.48
C PHE A 134 2.09 3.06 -8.97
N ARG A 135 0.87 3.49 -9.32
CA ARG A 135 -0.38 2.77 -8.98
C ARG A 135 -0.34 1.31 -9.46
N LYS A 136 0.17 1.07 -10.66
CA LYS A 136 0.32 -0.29 -11.22
C LYS A 136 1.30 -1.14 -10.40
N LYS A 137 2.46 -0.58 -9.99
CA LYS A 137 3.43 -1.25 -9.12
C LYS A 137 2.78 -1.61 -7.77
N SER A 138 2.07 -0.68 -7.14
CA SER A 138 1.39 -0.88 -5.86
C SER A 138 0.31 -1.97 -5.93
N LYS A 139 -0.56 -1.97 -6.96
CA LYS A 139 -1.59 -3.01 -7.17
C LYS A 139 -1.02 -4.42 -7.34
N GLN A 140 0.07 -4.53 -8.09
CA GLN A 140 0.70 -5.81 -8.35
C GLN A 140 1.32 -6.40 -7.08
N LEU A 141 1.97 -5.56 -6.28
CA LEU A 141 2.58 -5.96 -5.01
C LEU A 141 1.53 -6.28 -3.94
N GLY A 142 0.42 -5.52 -3.92
CA GLY A 142 -0.76 -5.73 -3.06
C GLY A 142 -1.32 -7.14 -3.07
N LYS A 143 -1.62 -7.65 -4.27
CA LYS A 143 -2.16 -9.01 -4.43
C LYS A 143 -1.20 -10.08 -3.93
N SER A 144 0.10 -9.93 -4.20
CA SER A 144 1.10 -10.96 -3.84
C SER A 144 1.27 -11.16 -2.34
N TRP A 145 1.16 -10.09 -1.54
CA TRP A 145 1.29 -10.19 -0.07
C TRP A 145 0.08 -10.87 0.58
N LEU A 146 -1.14 -10.55 0.12
CA LEU A 146 -2.36 -11.21 0.58
C LEU A 146 -2.39 -12.68 0.19
N ASP A 147 -1.85 -13.04 -0.97
CA ASP A 147 -1.74 -14.44 -1.38
C ASP A 147 -0.76 -15.21 -0.48
N VAL A 148 0.35 -14.59 -0.04
CA VAL A 148 1.26 -15.18 0.96
C VAL A 148 0.58 -15.39 2.31
N LEU A 149 -0.25 -14.44 2.77
CA LEU A 149 -1.06 -14.60 4.00
C LEU A 149 -2.18 -15.63 3.86
N LYS A 150 -2.71 -15.83 2.65
CA LYS A 150 -3.76 -16.82 2.37
C LYS A 150 -3.18 -18.23 2.21
N GLN A 151 -1.99 -18.37 1.62
CA GLN A 151 -1.29 -19.64 1.44
C GLN A 151 -0.38 -20.00 2.61
N SER A 152 -0.19 -19.11 3.60
CA SER A 152 0.75 -19.36 4.69
C SER A 152 0.39 -20.64 5.45
N ALA A 153 1.37 -21.54 5.51
CA ALA A 153 1.61 -22.65 6.44
C ALA A 153 0.47 -23.68 6.66
N VAL A 154 -0.73 -23.24 6.99
CA VAL A 154 -1.85 -24.07 7.45
C VAL A 154 -2.33 -25.07 6.39
N GLU A 155 -2.30 -24.72 5.09
CA GLU A 155 -2.68 -25.66 4.02
C GLU A 155 -1.55 -26.64 3.64
N GLN A 156 -0.29 -26.34 3.95
CA GLN A 156 0.85 -27.23 3.66
C GLN A 156 1.17 -28.21 4.80
N LEU A 157 0.59 -27.99 5.98
CA LEU A 157 0.86 -28.75 7.20
C LEU A 157 -0.24 -29.80 7.46
N ASP A 158 -0.48 -30.64 6.46
CA ASP A 158 -1.30 -31.84 6.59
C ASP A 158 -0.53 -32.90 7.41
N PRO A 159 -1.00 -33.29 8.62
CA PRO A 159 -0.31 -34.25 9.49
C PRO A 159 -0.03 -35.59 8.79
N ASP A 160 -0.85 -35.98 7.81
CA ASP A 160 -0.68 -37.24 7.07
C ASP A 160 0.50 -37.22 6.09
N ARG A 161 1.13 -36.07 5.85
CA ARG A 161 2.31 -35.92 4.98
C ARG A 161 3.65 -35.95 5.71
N LEU A 162 3.64 -35.95 7.05
CA LEU A 162 4.85 -35.92 7.87
C LEU A 162 5.69 -37.19 7.70
N ALA A 163 7.01 -37.04 7.56
CA ALA A 163 7.92 -38.17 7.44
C ALA A 163 7.87 -39.03 8.71
N THR A 164 7.74 -38.41 9.88
CA THR A 164 7.60 -39.06 11.19
C THR A 164 6.43 -40.05 11.21
N VAL A 165 5.23 -39.63 10.75
CA VAL A 165 4.03 -40.50 10.73
C VAL A 165 4.22 -41.69 9.78
N ARG A 166 4.78 -41.43 8.59
CA ARG A 166 5.00 -42.46 7.57
C ARG A 166 6.03 -43.50 8.03
N VAL A 167 7.15 -43.05 8.58
CA VAL A 167 8.23 -43.92 9.07
C VAL A 167 7.76 -44.73 10.27
N SER A 168 7.05 -44.12 11.23
CA SER A 168 6.48 -44.84 12.38
C SER A 168 5.50 -45.93 11.96
N LYS A 169 4.57 -45.65 11.03
CA LYS A 169 3.65 -46.67 10.48
C LYS A 169 4.40 -47.81 9.79
N GLN A 170 5.44 -47.49 9.02
CA GLN A 170 6.28 -48.50 8.36
C GLN A 170 7.00 -49.38 9.39
N VAL A 171 7.66 -48.79 10.39
CA VAL A 171 8.34 -49.52 11.46
C VAL A 171 7.37 -50.41 12.23
N GLN A 172 6.19 -49.89 12.62
CA GLN A 172 5.17 -50.71 13.29
C GLN A 172 4.77 -51.94 12.45
N GLN A 173 4.62 -51.78 11.14
CA GLN A 173 4.23 -52.87 10.25
C GLN A 173 5.37 -53.89 10.05
N GLU A 174 6.61 -53.44 9.93
CA GLU A 174 7.81 -54.29 9.87
C GLU A 174 7.94 -55.17 11.14
N TRP A 175 7.71 -54.58 12.33
CA TRP A 175 7.74 -55.30 13.60
C TRP A 175 6.58 -56.30 13.74
N LYS A 176 5.37 -55.91 13.33
CA LYS A 176 4.21 -56.81 13.31
C LYS A 176 4.46 -58.05 12.44
N GLN A 177 5.01 -57.87 11.25
CA GLN A 177 5.34 -58.98 10.34
C GLN A 177 6.44 -59.87 10.92
N ARG A 178 7.47 -59.26 11.52
CA ARG A 178 8.59 -59.98 12.11
C ARG A 178 8.17 -60.87 13.29
N PHE A 179 7.32 -60.37 14.19
CA PHE A 179 6.80 -61.19 15.29
C PHE A 179 5.87 -62.31 14.82
N ALA A 180 5.02 -62.06 13.82
CA ALA A 180 4.20 -63.11 13.22
C ALA A 180 5.04 -64.24 12.58
N GLN A 181 6.21 -63.91 12.01
CA GLN A 181 7.15 -64.91 11.52
C GLN A 181 7.76 -65.75 12.64
N TYR A 182 8.13 -65.14 13.77
CA TYR A 182 8.64 -65.90 14.92
C TYR A 182 7.57 -66.80 15.54
N GLU A 183 6.36 -66.30 15.72
CA GLU A 183 5.22 -67.10 16.22
C GLU A 183 4.99 -68.31 15.30
N SER A 184 4.94 -68.11 13.98
CA SER A 184 4.78 -69.19 13.01
C SER A 184 5.93 -70.22 13.05
N ARG A 185 7.18 -69.77 13.26
CA ARG A 185 8.34 -70.68 13.37
C ARG A 185 8.29 -71.50 14.66
N VAL A 186 7.88 -70.89 15.78
CA VAL A 186 7.68 -71.59 17.06
C VAL A 186 6.57 -72.64 16.93
N ASP A 187 5.45 -72.30 16.29
CA ASP A 187 4.36 -73.26 16.02
C ASP A 187 4.82 -74.42 15.14
N GLN A 188 5.66 -74.14 14.14
CA GLN A 188 6.22 -75.16 13.26
C GLN A 188 7.18 -76.09 14.02
N VAL A 189 8.04 -75.54 14.89
CA VAL A 189 8.90 -76.31 15.79
C VAL A 189 8.07 -77.23 16.69
N LYS A 190 6.97 -76.71 17.24
CA LYS A 190 6.06 -77.47 18.10
C LYS A 190 5.40 -78.63 17.36
N LEU A 191 4.88 -78.39 16.16
CA LEU A 191 4.26 -79.42 15.31
C LEU A 191 5.25 -80.53 14.92
N GLU A 192 6.45 -80.15 14.49
CA GLU A 192 7.53 -81.11 14.17
C GLU A 192 7.98 -81.89 15.40
N LEU A 193 8.06 -81.24 16.57
CA LEU A 193 8.40 -81.90 17.82
C LEU A 193 7.35 -82.93 18.25
N ASP A 194 6.07 -82.60 18.11
CA ASP A 194 4.96 -83.53 18.37
C ASP A 194 5.02 -84.74 17.42
N SER A 195 5.26 -84.51 16.12
CA SER A 195 5.45 -85.55 15.10
C SER A 195 6.62 -86.49 15.41
N VAL A 196 7.76 -85.93 15.81
CA VAL A 196 8.93 -86.71 16.24
C VAL A 196 8.61 -87.49 17.51
N GLN A 197 7.97 -86.87 18.49
CA GLN A 197 7.63 -87.53 19.75
C GLN A 197 6.69 -88.72 19.54
N ASP A 198 5.70 -88.59 18.64
CA ASP A 198 4.77 -89.67 18.33
C ASP A 198 5.42 -90.77 17.47
N SER A 199 6.32 -90.41 16.54
CA SER A 199 7.17 -91.38 15.82
C SER A 199 8.02 -92.23 16.76
N VAL A 200 8.53 -91.63 17.84
CA VAL A 200 9.36 -92.31 18.86
C VAL A 200 8.51 -93.19 19.79
N LYS A 201 7.31 -92.75 20.18
CA LYS A 201 6.39 -93.55 21.03
C LYS A 201 5.82 -94.77 20.31
N THR A 202 5.49 -94.63 19.02
CA THR A 202 4.85 -95.70 18.22
C THR A 202 5.84 -96.75 17.72
N ALA A 203 7.15 -96.48 17.82
CA ALA A 203 8.21 -97.40 17.46
C ALA A 203 8.44 -98.51 18.51
N GLU A 204 7.48 -99.44 18.66
CA GLU A 204 7.62 -100.65 19.50
C GLU A 204 7.82 -101.93 18.63
N GLY A 205 8.92 -102.66 18.84
CA GLY A 205 9.27 -103.91 18.11
C GLY A 205 10.78 -104.26 18.09
N LYS A 206 11.18 -105.46 17.62
CA LYS A 206 12.57 -106.00 17.59
C LYS A 206 13.23 -106.01 16.18
N THR A 207 13.17 -104.94 15.39
CA THR A 207 13.59 -104.96 13.96
C THR A 207 14.49 -103.78 13.55
N LEU A 208 15.25 -103.96 12.45
CA LEU A 208 16.11 -102.97 11.77
C LEU A 208 15.41 -101.62 11.47
N ASP A 209 14.11 -101.65 11.17
CA ASP A 209 13.30 -100.44 10.94
C ASP A 209 13.30 -99.48 12.14
N ARG A 210 13.43 -99.99 13.37
CA ARG A 210 13.49 -99.16 14.58
C ARG A 210 14.75 -98.28 14.58
N ILE A 211 15.90 -98.86 14.24
CA ILE A 211 17.17 -98.13 14.19
C ILE A 211 17.09 -97.00 13.17
N LYS A 212 16.42 -97.24 12.03
CA LYS A 212 16.16 -96.24 11.01
C LYS A 212 15.26 -95.10 11.52
N THR A 213 14.13 -95.41 12.17
CA THR A 213 13.22 -94.42 12.76
C THR A 213 13.87 -93.58 13.87
N TYR A 214 14.73 -94.19 14.71
CA TYR A 214 15.49 -93.46 15.72
C TYR A 214 16.56 -92.56 15.08
N ALA A 215 17.24 -93.01 14.03
CA ALA A 215 18.23 -92.20 13.31
C ALA A 215 17.60 -90.98 12.61
N GLU A 216 16.49 -91.18 11.89
CA GLU A 216 15.72 -90.10 11.25
C GLU A 216 15.10 -89.13 12.29
N SER A 217 14.71 -89.63 13.46
CA SER A 217 14.21 -88.76 14.55
C SER A 217 15.34 -87.97 15.20
N ALA A 218 16.53 -88.55 15.35
CA ALA A 218 17.70 -87.83 15.86
C ALA A 218 18.15 -86.72 14.90
N GLU A 219 18.14 -86.96 13.59
CA GLU A 219 18.43 -85.94 12.57
C GLU A 219 17.43 -84.79 12.60
N ARG A 220 16.12 -85.10 12.65
CA ARG A 220 15.07 -84.07 12.78
C ARG A 220 15.20 -83.26 14.07
N VAL A 221 15.56 -83.90 15.17
CA VAL A 221 15.80 -83.20 16.45
C VAL A 221 17.04 -82.32 16.39
N ASP A 222 18.12 -82.74 15.73
CA ASP A 222 19.30 -81.89 15.51
C ASP A 222 18.95 -80.63 14.69
N LEU A 223 18.09 -80.78 13.67
CA LEU A 223 17.56 -79.64 12.90
C LEU A 223 16.73 -78.70 13.77
N LEU A 224 15.85 -79.23 14.64
CA LEU A 224 15.06 -78.40 15.57
C LEU A 224 15.94 -77.66 16.60
N VAL A 225 17.01 -78.29 17.08
CA VAL A 225 17.99 -77.65 17.97
C VAL A 225 18.72 -76.51 17.25
N LYS A 226 19.13 -76.72 16.00
CA LYS A 226 19.76 -75.69 15.17
C LYS A 226 18.80 -74.52 14.92
N GLU A 227 17.55 -74.81 14.57
CA GLU A 227 16.51 -73.80 14.35
C GLU A 227 16.22 -72.99 15.63
N GLY A 228 16.11 -73.66 16.79
CA GLY A 228 15.95 -72.99 18.09
C GLY A 228 17.12 -72.09 18.46
N LYS A 229 18.36 -72.55 18.27
CA LYS A 229 19.57 -71.73 18.48
C LYS A 229 19.60 -70.51 17.56
N GLN A 230 19.28 -70.70 16.28
CA GLN A 230 19.24 -69.62 15.31
C GLN A 230 18.16 -68.59 15.68
N MET A 231 16.95 -69.04 16.03
CA MET A 231 15.89 -68.15 16.54
C MET A 231 16.34 -67.37 17.77
N ARG A 232 17.06 -68.00 18.70
CA ARG A 232 17.56 -67.34 19.90
C ARG A 232 18.61 -66.28 19.60
N GLU A 233 19.54 -66.56 18.69
CA GLU A 233 20.52 -65.57 18.22
C GLU A 233 19.84 -64.39 17.52
N GLU A 234 18.84 -64.65 16.68
CA GLU A 234 18.05 -63.61 16.02
C GLU A 234 17.24 -62.76 17.02
N LEU A 235 16.60 -63.40 18.02
CA LEU A 235 15.89 -62.73 19.11
C LEU A 235 16.84 -61.87 19.96
N ASN A 236 18.05 -62.35 20.26
CA ASN A 236 19.05 -61.59 20.99
C ASN A 236 19.54 -60.35 20.25
N ASN A 237 19.41 -60.32 18.92
CA ASN A 237 19.78 -59.16 18.09
C ASN A 237 18.62 -58.16 17.91
N LEU A 238 17.39 -58.49 18.32
CA LEU A 238 16.24 -57.59 18.21
C LEU A 238 16.41 -56.25 18.95
N PRO A 239 17.00 -56.16 20.15
CA PRO A 239 17.21 -54.89 20.81
C PRO A 239 18.07 -53.91 19.99
N GLN A 240 19.09 -54.40 19.29
CA GLN A 240 19.93 -53.56 18.42
C GLN A 240 19.14 -53.09 17.20
N LEU A 241 18.31 -53.95 16.62
CA LEU A 241 17.43 -53.59 15.52
C LEU A 241 16.40 -52.54 15.94
N ALA A 242 15.81 -52.70 17.12
CA ALA A 242 14.88 -51.75 17.70
C ALA A 242 15.53 -50.38 17.93
N GLN A 243 16.77 -50.37 18.42
CA GLN A 243 17.55 -49.13 18.58
C GLN A 243 17.77 -48.41 17.24
N ARG A 244 18.02 -49.15 16.16
CA ARG A 244 18.14 -48.58 14.81
C ARG A 244 16.82 -48.04 14.28
N ASP A 245 15.72 -48.75 14.51
CA ASP A 245 14.38 -48.28 14.09
C ASP A 245 13.90 -47.08 14.92
N PHE A 246 14.29 -46.98 16.20
CA PHE A 246 14.10 -45.76 16.98
C PHE A 246 14.86 -44.57 16.38
N GLN A 247 16.13 -44.77 15.99
CA GLN A 247 16.91 -43.73 15.32
C GLN A 247 16.26 -43.29 14.00
N ARG A 248 15.67 -44.21 13.22
CA ARG A 248 14.93 -43.85 11.99
C ARG A 248 13.74 -42.93 12.26
N ILE A 249 13.02 -43.14 13.37
CA ILE A 249 11.90 -42.28 13.77
C ILE A 249 12.42 -40.91 14.22
N GLU A 250 13.52 -40.86 14.98
CA GLU A 250 14.16 -39.59 15.40
C GLU A 250 14.71 -38.78 14.22
N GLU A 251 15.36 -39.44 13.25
CA GLU A 251 15.84 -38.80 12.02
C GLU A 251 14.68 -38.22 11.20
N ALA A 252 13.54 -38.93 11.12
CA ALA A 252 12.35 -38.43 10.44
C ALA A 252 11.74 -37.20 11.14
N LYS A 253 11.75 -37.20 12.48
CA LYS A 253 11.34 -36.06 13.30
C LYS A 253 12.27 -34.86 13.09
N ASP A 254 13.58 -35.06 13.13
CA ASP A 254 14.57 -34.00 12.86
C ASP A 254 14.45 -33.46 11.43
N GLN A 255 14.14 -34.31 10.45
CA GLN A 255 13.87 -33.91 9.07
C GLN A 255 12.59 -33.05 8.95
N ASP A 256 11.50 -33.46 9.59
CA ASP A 256 10.25 -32.68 9.59
C ASP A 256 10.46 -31.30 10.26
N LEU A 257 11.23 -31.25 11.36
CA LEU A 257 11.59 -29.99 12.02
C LEU A 257 12.49 -29.10 11.14
N ALA A 258 13.46 -29.66 10.43
CA ALA A 258 14.32 -28.92 9.51
C ALA A 258 13.55 -28.42 8.27
N GLN A 259 12.59 -29.18 7.76
CA GLN A 259 11.71 -28.74 6.68
C GLN A 259 10.84 -27.57 7.12
N LEU A 260 10.30 -27.62 8.34
CA LEU A 260 9.53 -26.54 8.94
C LEU A 260 10.36 -25.25 9.04
N ASP A 261 11.65 -25.36 9.39
CA ASP A 261 12.60 -24.24 9.39
C ASP A 261 12.83 -23.65 7.99
N SER A 262 13.07 -24.50 6.99
CA SER A 262 13.33 -24.05 5.62
C SER A 262 12.13 -23.36 4.95
N LEU A 263 10.90 -23.83 5.22
CA LEU A 263 9.68 -23.20 4.72
C LEU A 263 9.50 -21.81 5.33
N MET A 264 9.89 -21.62 6.59
CA MET A 264 9.82 -20.34 7.28
C MET A 264 10.69 -19.25 6.64
N ASP A 265 11.94 -19.59 6.31
CA ASP A 265 12.88 -18.64 5.67
C ASP A 265 12.37 -18.17 4.29
N SER A 266 11.62 -19.03 3.59
CA SER A 266 11.07 -18.73 2.27
C SER A 266 9.83 -17.82 2.27
N VAL A 267 9.12 -17.72 3.40
CA VAL A 267 7.82 -17.03 3.52
C VAL A 267 7.95 -15.62 4.13
N SER A 268 9.15 -15.19 4.54
CA SER A 268 9.34 -13.87 5.16
C SER A 268 8.87 -12.73 4.24
N PRO A 269 7.86 -11.93 4.65
CA PRO A 269 7.32 -10.90 3.79
C PRO A 269 8.29 -9.71 3.65
N ASP A 270 8.36 -9.18 2.43
CA ASP A 270 9.23 -8.06 2.04
C ASP A 270 8.60 -6.72 2.51
N PRO A 271 9.30 -5.93 3.35
CA PRO A 271 8.79 -4.67 3.87
C PRO A 271 8.40 -3.65 2.79
N GLU A 272 9.17 -3.56 1.70
CA GLU A 272 8.88 -2.62 0.60
C GLU A 272 7.57 -3.02 -0.11
N LYS A 273 7.34 -4.34 -0.26
CA LYS A 273 6.11 -4.87 -0.85
C LYS A 273 4.90 -4.64 0.06
N ILE A 274 5.03 -4.85 1.37
CA ILE A 274 3.95 -4.59 2.35
C ILE A 274 3.54 -3.12 2.34
N LEU A 275 4.51 -2.21 2.30
CA LEU A 275 4.26 -0.77 2.22
C LEU A 275 3.47 -0.38 0.97
N HIS A 276 3.96 -0.80 -0.20
CA HIS A 276 3.29 -0.54 -1.47
C HIS A 276 1.90 -1.20 -1.55
N ALA A 277 1.76 -2.39 -0.98
CA ALA A 277 0.53 -3.16 -0.92
C ALA A 277 -0.57 -2.46 -0.13
N LEU A 278 -0.24 -2.00 1.08
CA LEU A 278 -1.23 -1.55 2.04
C LEU A 278 -1.72 -0.15 1.78
N ILE A 279 -0.78 0.80 1.67
CA ILE A 279 -1.12 2.23 1.67
C ILE A 279 -0.72 2.91 0.36
N GLY A 280 -0.03 2.21 -0.55
CA GLY A 280 0.50 2.79 -1.78
C GLY A 280 -0.58 3.31 -2.73
N GLU A 281 -1.65 2.56 -2.96
CA GLU A 281 -2.73 3.00 -3.88
C GLU A 281 -3.53 4.17 -3.29
N GLU A 282 -3.99 4.06 -2.04
CA GLU A 282 -4.78 5.11 -1.43
C GLU A 282 -3.95 6.38 -1.22
N LEU A 283 -2.74 6.30 -0.66
CA LEU A 283 -1.91 7.49 -0.46
C LEU A 283 -1.64 8.18 -1.80
N THR A 284 -1.44 7.41 -2.88
CA THR A 284 -1.30 8.00 -4.21
C THR A 284 -2.59 8.65 -4.67
N ALA A 285 -3.74 8.01 -4.48
CA ALA A 285 -5.04 8.60 -4.84
C ALA A 285 -5.32 9.90 -4.06
N GLN A 286 -4.97 9.95 -2.78
CA GLN A 286 -5.10 11.15 -1.96
C GLN A 286 -4.11 12.23 -2.38
N LEU A 287 -2.86 11.87 -2.68
CA LEU A 287 -1.87 12.81 -3.21
C LEU A 287 -2.28 13.31 -4.62
N GLU A 288 -2.88 12.49 -5.46
CA GLU A 288 -3.44 12.87 -6.77
C GLU A 288 -4.58 13.90 -6.61
N GLU A 289 -5.56 13.60 -5.73
CA GLU A 289 -6.66 14.51 -5.40
C GLU A 289 -6.11 15.85 -4.86
N MET A 290 -5.10 15.76 -4.00
CA MET A 290 -4.40 16.91 -3.39
C MET A 290 -3.40 17.60 -4.29
N THR A 291 -3.13 17.14 -5.52
CA THR A 291 -2.22 17.83 -6.46
C THR A 291 -2.97 18.37 -7.69
N GLY A 292 -4.27 18.11 -7.80
CA GLY A 292 -5.10 18.53 -8.95
C GLY A 292 -5.07 20.04 -9.26
N TRP A 293 -4.81 20.90 -8.28
CA TRP A 293 -4.68 22.35 -8.45
C TRP A 293 -3.35 22.78 -9.10
N SER A 294 -2.33 21.92 -9.13
CA SER A 294 -1.08 22.19 -9.85
C SER A 294 -1.33 22.42 -11.35
N SER A 295 -2.35 21.74 -11.92
CA SER A 295 -2.81 21.93 -13.29
C SER A 295 -3.37 23.35 -13.53
N MET A 296 -4.06 23.92 -12.55
CA MET A 296 -4.59 25.29 -12.59
C MET A 296 -3.44 26.29 -12.59
N ILE A 297 -2.48 26.12 -11.68
CA ILE A 297 -1.29 26.98 -11.59
C ILE A 297 -0.48 26.93 -12.88
N PHE A 298 -0.21 25.72 -13.41
CA PHE A 298 0.52 25.53 -14.66
C PHE A 298 -0.18 26.23 -15.84
N ARG A 299 -1.50 26.05 -15.94
CA ARG A 299 -2.29 26.74 -16.97
C ARG A 299 -2.18 28.26 -16.83
N THR A 300 -2.28 28.80 -15.62
CA THR A 300 -2.14 30.25 -15.39
C THR A 300 -0.77 30.77 -15.82
N VAL A 301 0.32 30.07 -15.47
CA VAL A 301 1.68 30.45 -15.87
C VAL A 301 1.83 30.40 -17.39
N ARG A 302 1.30 29.36 -18.05
CA ARG A 302 1.36 29.22 -19.51
C ARG A 302 0.50 30.26 -20.23
N THR A 303 -0.71 30.54 -19.76
CA THR A 303 -1.58 31.56 -20.36
C THR A 303 -0.99 32.96 -20.23
N MET A 304 -0.34 33.28 -19.10
CA MET A 304 0.42 34.54 -18.96
C MET A 304 1.70 34.59 -19.81
N ARG A 305 2.17 33.46 -20.35
CA ARG A 305 3.33 33.37 -21.25
C ARG A 305 2.97 33.63 -22.72
N ASP A 306 1.80 33.15 -23.16
CA ASP A 306 1.44 33.09 -24.59
C ASP A 306 0.83 34.40 -25.16
N GLU A 307 0.62 35.44 -24.35
CA GLU A 307 0.20 36.77 -24.85
C GLU A 307 1.39 37.72 -25.06
N GLN A 308 1.96 37.67 -26.25
CA GLN A 308 2.03 38.79 -27.22
C GLN A 308 2.74 38.30 -28.50
N GLU A 309 2.01 38.21 -29.62
CA GLU A 309 2.66 38.22 -30.93
C GLU A 309 3.43 39.55 -31.07
N PRO A 310 4.68 39.53 -31.54
CA PRO A 310 5.45 40.76 -31.71
C PRO A 310 4.74 41.69 -32.69
N GLU A 311 4.51 42.95 -32.29
CA GLU A 311 4.13 43.99 -33.22
C GLU A 311 5.18 44.07 -34.34
N ARG A 312 4.69 44.04 -35.58
CA ARG A 312 5.48 44.17 -36.81
C ARG A 312 6.40 45.39 -36.67
N MET A 313 7.72 45.19 -36.81
CA MET A 313 8.71 46.22 -36.51
C MET A 313 8.38 47.57 -37.16
N GLN A 314 8.06 48.56 -36.34
CA GLN A 314 8.30 49.97 -36.61
C GLN A 314 9.46 50.45 -35.75
N GLY A 315 10.15 51.51 -36.18
CA GLY A 315 11.42 51.97 -35.62
C GLY A 315 11.45 52.05 -34.08
N GLU A 316 12.63 51.79 -33.52
CA GLU A 316 12.86 51.71 -32.08
C GLU A 316 12.92 53.11 -31.46
N TRP A 317 11.94 53.43 -30.61
CA TRP A 317 12.02 54.58 -29.71
C TRP A 317 12.89 54.19 -28.51
N ILE A 318 14.09 54.78 -28.40
CA ILE A 318 14.94 54.62 -27.22
C ILE A 318 14.36 55.47 -26.10
N ASP A 319 13.90 54.80 -25.05
CA ASP A 319 13.27 55.42 -23.91
C ASP A 319 14.30 55.81 -22.84
N PHE A 320 14.45 57.11 -22.59
CA PHE A 320 15.37 57.67 -21.59
C PHE A 320 14.72 57.77 -20.19
N ARG A 321 13.78 56.89 -19.86
CA ARG A 321 13.18 56.81 -18.53
C ARG A 321 14.25 56.50 -17.46
N PRO A 322 14.23 57.19 -16.29
CA PRO A 322 15.12 56.87 -15.17
C PRO A 322 14.98 55.41 -14.73
N ALA A 323 16.02 54.84 -14.11
CA ALA A 323 16.01 53.46 -13.60
C ALA A 323 14.86 53.16 -12.61
N ASP A 324 14.26 54.20 -12.03
CA ASP A 324 13.17 54.14 -11.05
C ASP A 324 11.80 54.49 -11.64
N ALA A 325 11.67 54.51 -12.98
CA ALA A 325 10.42 54.87 -13.63
C ALA A 325 9.30 53.87 -13.31
N LEU A 326 8.13 54.40 -12.96
CA LEU A 326 6.95 53.58 -12.73
C LEU A 326 6.53 52.89 -14.03
N PRO A 327 6.02 51.64 -13.96
CA PRO A 327 5.45 50.97 -15.11
C PRO A 327 4.29 51.77 -15.72
N ASN A 328 4.04 51.56 -17.01
CA ASN A 328 2.87 52.12 -17.69
C ASN A 328 1.56 51.70 -17.03
N VAL A 329 1.45 50.41 -16.65
CA VAL A 329 0.34 49.89 -15.86
C VAL A 329 0.88 49.11 -14.66
N LEU A 330 0.40 49.45 -13.47
CA LEU A 330 0.74 48.74 -12.23
C LEU A 330 -0.49 48.65 -11.31
N PHE A 331 -0.85 47.44 -10.94
CA PHE A 331 -1.76 47.17 -9.83
C PHE A 331 -0.93 46.76 -8.62
N LYS A 332 -0.81 47.67 -7.65
CA LYS A 332 -0.09 47.39 -6.41
C LYS A 332 -0.79 46.34 -5.57
N GLN A 333 -2.12 46.38 -5.53
CA GLN A 333 -2.93 45.43 -4.77
C GLN A 333 -4.29 45.20 -5.43
N ILE A 334 -4.65 43.95 -5.68
CA ILE A 334 -5.96 43.51 -6.14
C ILE A 334 -6.51 42.51 -5.12
N LYS A 335 -7.58 42.89 -4.43
CA LYS A 335 -8.36 42.03 -3.55
C LYS A 335 -9.52 41.46 -4.33
N VAL A 336 -9.72 40.16 -4.25
CA VAL A 336 -10.79 39.46 -4.93
C VAL A 336 -11.52 38.61 -3.92
N SER A 337 -12.85 38.71 -3.88
CA SER A 337 -13.70 37.82 -3.08
C SER A 337 -14.83 37.28 -3.92
N GLY A 338 -15.23 36.05 -3.63
CA GLY A 338 -16.22 35.38 -4.46
C GLY A 338 -16.56 33.98 -3.98
N SER A 339 -17.16 33.21 -4.87
CA SER A 339 -17.41 31.78 -4.66
C SER A 339 -16.96 30.95 -5.84
N THR A 340 -16.36 29.81 -5.56
CA THR A 340 -16.01 28.79 -6.55
C THR A 340 -16.93 27.58 -6.41
N ARG A 341 -17.17 26.84 -7.49
CA ARG A 341 -17.99 25.63 -7.48
C ARG A 341 -17.08 24.40 -7.55
N VAL A 342 -17.18 23.52 -6.55
CA VAL A 342 -16.54 22.20 -6.56
C VAL A 342 -17.63 21.18 -6.24
N ASN A 343 -17.80 20.16 -7.10
CA ASN A 343 -18.86 19.16 -6.99
C ASN A 343 -20.27 19.76 -6.80
N GLN A 344 -20.58 20.81 -7.57
CA GLN A 344 -21.85 21.56 -7.53
C GLN A 344 -22.11 22.34 -6.22
N GLN A 345 -21.22 22.27 -5.24
CA GLN A 345 -21.29 23.04 -4.00
C GLN A 345 -20.47 24.33 -4.13
N LYS A 346 -21.01 25.45 -3.64
CA LYS A 346 -20.34 26.74 -3.64
C LYS A 346 -19.48 26.90 -2.40
N TYR A 347 -18.23 27.29 -2.60
CA TYR A 347 -17.27 27.58 -1.53
C TYR A 347 -16.79 29.03 -1.64
N PRO A 348 -16.86 29.82 -0.57
CA PRO A 348 -16.31 31.17 -0.56
C PRO A 348 -14.78 31.12 -0.70
N PHE A 349 -14.24 32.09 -1.44
CA PHE A 349 -12.81 32.31 -1.52
C PHE A 349 -12.46 33.79 -1.43
N GLN A 350 -11.24 34.04 -1.00
CA GLN A 350 -10.59 35.33 -1.02
C GLN A 350 -9.24 35.19 -1.70
N ALA A 351 -8.84 36.18 -2.49
CA ALA A 351 -7.53 36.22 -3.12
C ALA A 351 -6.96 37.64 -3.10
N LEU A 352 -5.64 37.71 -3.10
CA LEU A 352 -4.84 38.92 -3.10
C LEU A 352 -3.74 38.78 -4.15
N VAL A 353 -3.72 39.69 -5.11
CA VAL A 353 -2.63 39.83 -6.09
C VAL A 353 -1.90 41.13 -5.79
N ARG A 354 -0.58 41.12 -5.72
CA ARG A 354 0.24 42.32 -5.54
C ARG A 354 1.26 42.46 -6.64
N GLU A 355 1.60 43.71 -6.92
CA GLU A 355 2.68 44.08 -7.84
C GLU A 355 2.50 43.54 -9.28
N LEU A 356 1.24 43.48 -9.74
CA LEU A 356 0.93 43.10 -11.13
C LEU A 356 1.26 44.26 -12.07
N SER A 357 2.32 44.09 -12.85
CA SER A 357 2.87 45.11 -13.75
C SER A 357 2.81 44.67 -15.20
N SER A 358 2.57 45.62 -16.11
CA SER A 358 2.73 45.42 -17.56
C SER A 358 4.20 45.35 -18.00
N GLU A 359 5.14 45.77 -17.16
CA GLU A 359 6.58 45.87 -17.49
C GLU A 359 7.44 45.18 -16.42
N PRO A 360 7.25 43.85 -16.17
CA PRO A 360 7.85 43.17 -15.03
C PRO A 360 9.39 43.23 -15.02
N LYS A 361 10.05 43.13 -16.19
CA LYS A 361 11.52 43.21 -16.33
C LYS A 361 12.10 44.56 -15.89
N ALA A 362 11.40 45.65 -16.19
CA ALA A 362 11.81 46.99 -15.76
C ALA A 362 11.48 47.21 -14.28
N TYR A 363 10.32 46.74 -13.83
CA TYR A 363 9.84 46.93 -12.47
C TYR A 363 10.61 46.12 -11.40
N ARG A 364 11.19 44.97 -11.80
CA ARG A 364 12.05 44.11 -10.95
C ARG A 364 11.42 43.70 -9.61
N ARG A 365 10.10 43.52 -9.58
CA ARG A 365 9.37 42.95 -8.44
C ARG A 365 8.59 41.71 -8.87
N PRO A 366 8.49 40.67 -8.03
CA PRO A 366 7.64 39.52 -8.31
C PRO A 366 6.17 39.90 -8.17
N ILE A 367 5.32 39.28 -8.98
CA ILE A 367 3.88 39.28 -8.72
C ILE A 367 3.64 38.33 -7.55
N GLN A 368 3.00 38.81 -6.49
CA GLN A 368 2.66 37.97 -5.34
C GLN A 368 1.19 37.57 -5.39
N LEU A 369 0.92 36.28 -5.25
CA LEU A 369 -0.41 35.71 -5.19
C LEU A 369 -0.65 35.15 -3.79
N GLN A 370 -1.81 35.42 -3.23
CA GLN A 370 -2.31 34.73 -2.04
C GLN A 370 -3.78 34.39 -2.26
N ALA A 371 -4.22 33.21 -1.87
CA ALA A 371 -5.63 32.84 -1.90
C ALA A 371 -5.98 31.97 -0.69
N ARG A 372 -7.22 32.09 -0.24
CA ARG A 372 -7.83 31.30 0.82
C ARG A 372 -9.20 30.83 0.35
N VAL A 373 -9.46 29.53 0.46
CA VAL A 373 -10.76 28.93 0.21
C VAL A 373 -11.23 28.29 1.50
N GLU A 374 -12.46 28.59 1.91
CA GLU A 374 -13.08 27.97 3.08
C GLU A 374 -14.13 26.98 2.58
N ALA A 375 -13.82 25.70 2.70
CA ALA A 375 -14.65 24.59 2.25
C ALA A 375 -14.95 23.63 3.41
N GLU A 376 -14.82 22.32 3.19
CA GLU A 376 -14.84 21.32 4.29
C GLU A 376 -13.60 21.44 5.21
N GLY A 377 -12.61 22.23 4.80
CA GLY A 377 -11.46 22.66 5.58
C GLY A 377 -10.89 23.97 5.01
N GLU A 378 -9.68 24.34 5.43
CA GLU A 378 -9.02 25.55 4.95
C GLU A 378 -7.96 25.21 3.89
N VAL A 379 -8.05 25.88 2.74
CA VAL A 379 -7.02 25.82 1.70
C VAL A 379 -6.37 27.19 1.58
N ARG A 380 -5.05 27.25 1.76
CA ARG A 380 -4.24 28.46 1.55
C ARG A 380 -3.28 28.26 0.40
N LEU A 381 -3.20 29.21 -0.50
CA LEU A 381 -2.21 29.30 -1.57
C LEU A 381 -1.42 30.58 -1.40
N ALA A 382 -0.11 30.49 -1.57
CA ALA A 382 0.78 31.62 -1.77
C ALA A 382 1.68 31.34 -2.98
N GLY A 383 2.03 32.36 -3.75
CA GLY A 383 2.95 32.19 -4.86
C GLY A 383 3.64 33.47 -5.27
N GLU A 384 4.78 33.33 -5.93
CA GLU A 384 5.57 34.42 -6.48
C GLU A 384 5.92 34.14 -7.94
N LEU A 385 5.59 35.07 -8.82
CA LEU A 385 5.92 34.97 -10.24
C LEU A 385 7.05 35.95 -10.58
N LYS A 386 8.25 35.43 -10.84
CA LYS A 386 9.46 36.23 -11.09
C LYS A 386 9.71 36.46 -12.58
N PHE A 387 8.71 37.01 -13.29
CA PHE A 387 8.84 37.34 -14.73
C PHE A 387 9.94 38.37 -15.05
N TYR A 388 10.53 38.99 -14.03
CA TYR A 388 11.65 39.92 -14.17
C TYR A 388 13.01 39.22 -14.34
N GLU A 389 13.11 37.92 -14.05
CA GLU A 389 14.33 37.13 -14.24
C GLU A 389 14.54 36.75 -15.71
N GLN A 390 15.80 36.50 -16.10
CA GLN A 390 16.10 36.01 -17.46
C GLN A 390 15.58 34.59 -17.68
N GLN A 391 15.61 33.75 -16.64
CA GLN A 391 14.99 32.42 -16.59
C GLN A 391 13.95 32.45 -15.46
N PRO A 392 12.71 32.84 -15.75
CA PRO A 392 11.68 33.02 -14.73
C PRO A 392 11.51 31.75 -13.89
N THR A 393 11.69 31.90 -12.57
CA THR A 393 11.30 30.88 -11.60
C THR A 393 10.01 31.31 -10.91
N HIS A 394 9.05 30.39 -10.81
CA HIS A 394 7.75 30.65 -10.19
C HIS A 394 7.54 29.69 -9.02
N ASP A 395 7.45 30.25 -7.81
CA ASP A 395 7.37 29.48 -6.58
C ASP A 395 5.95 29.53 -6.03
N PHE A 396 5.45 28.38 -5.56
CA PHE A 396 4.11 28.23 -5.00
C PHE A 396 4.18 27.39 -3.73
N LEU A 397 3.40 27.80 -2.73
CA LEU A 397 3.15 27.09 -1.49
C LEU A 397 1.64 26.92 -1.35
N VAL A 398 1.18 25.67 -1.23
CA VAL A 398 -0.23 25.36 -1.00
C VAL A 398 -0.35 24.53 0.27
N LYS A 399 -1.22 24.95 1.18
CA LYS A 399 -1.50 24.26 2.44
C LYS A 399 -2.98 23.88 2.50
N PHE A 400 -3.23 22.64 2.90
CA PHE A 400 -4.56 22.08 3.13
C PHE A 400 -4.65 21.63 4.58
N ASP A 401 -5.63 22.16 5.29
CA ASP A 401 -5.99 21.74 6.63
C ASP A 401 -7.42 21.20 6.58
N LEU A 402 -7.58 19.87 6.52
CA LEU A 402 -8.86 19.19 6.41
C LEU A 402 -9.20 18.50 7.74
N PRO A 403 -10.10 19.07 8.56
CA PRO A 403 -10.43 18.53 9.88
C PRO A 403 -11.48 17.39 9.86
N LYS A 404 -11.78 16.83 8.68
CA LYS A 404 -12.86 15.87 8.50
C LYS A 404 -12.32 14.45 8.56
N GLN A 405 -12.98 13.62 9.39
CA GLN A 405 -12.69 12.20 9.46
C GLN A 405 -12.93 11.53 8.12
N LYS A 406 -11.95 10.76 7.65
CA LYS A 406 -12.02 9.94 6.44
C LYS A 406 -11.70 8.50 6.80
N THR A 407 -12.56 7.59 6.37
CA THR A 407 -12.30 6.16 6.40
C THR A 407 -11.72 5.74 5.06
N ILE A 408 -10.50 5.26 5.10
CA ILE A 408 -9.74 4.72 4.00
C ILE A 408 -9.86 3.21 4.06
N GLN A 409 -10.43 2.61 3.02
CA GLN A 409 -10.51 1.15 2.93
C GLN A 409 -9.23 0.64 2.25
N LEU A 410 -8.39 -0.08 3.00
CA LEU A 410 -7.14 -0.66 2.50
C LEU A 410 -7.37 -2.06 1.93
N GLU A 411 -8.24 -2.86 2.56
CA GLU A 411 -8.67 -4.18 2.07
C GLU A 411 -10.11 -4.45 2.53
N ASN A 412 -10.93 -5.03 1.64
CA ASN A 412 -12.30 -5.42 1.97
C ASN A 412 -12.66 -6.71 1.21
N SER A 413 -12.32 -7.85 1.80
CA SER A 413 -12.65 -9.17 1.26
C SER A 413 -13.46 -9.97 2.28
N ASP A 414 -14.16 -11.00 1.81
CA ASP A 414 -14.93 -11.94 2.65
C ASP A 414 -14.07 -12.64 3.73
N LYS A 415 -12.75 -12.56 3.63
CA LYS A 415 -11.80 -13.20 4.55
C LYS A 415 -11.16 -12.22 5.54
N LEU A 416 -11.01 -10.96 5.16
CA LEU A 416 -10.22 -9.97 5.88
C LEU A 416 -10.64 -8.57 5.46
N SER A 417 -10.86 -7.71 6.46
CA SER A 417 -11.10 -6.29 6.28
C SER A 417 -10.04 -5.47 7.02
N LEU A 418 -9.49 -4.47 6.33
CA LEU A 418 -8.53 -3.52 6.87
C LEU A 418 -8.92 -2.11 6.43
N ALA A 419 -9.21 -1.26 7.41
CA ALA A 419 -9.49 0.14 7.20
C ALA A 419 -8.58 1.02 8.05
N LEU A 420 -8.31 2.21 7.55
CA LEU A 420 -7.61 3.27 8.23
C LEU A 420 -8.60 4.43 8.43
N ILE A 421 -8.81 4.83 9.67
CA ILE A 421 -9.60 6.01 10.02
C ILE A 421 -8.62 7.13 10.32
N ALA A 422 -8.64 8.19 9.52
CA ALA A 422 -7.88 9.41 9.76
C ALA A 422 -8.83 10.52 10.18
N ASP A 423 -8.57 11.18 11.31
CA ASP A 423 -9.46 12.22 11.82
C ASP A 423 -9.19 13.58 11.17
N GLN A 424 -7.92 13.89 10.90
CA GLN A 424 -7.50 15.12 10.22
C GLN A 424 -6.43 14.83 9.19
N THR A 425 -6.41 15.62 8.13
CA THR A 425 -5.40 15.55 7.07
C THR A 425 -4.79 16.94 6.86
N GLU A 426 -3.48 17.02 6.98
CA GLU A 426 -2.67 18.19 6.64
C GLU A 426 -1.84 17.86 5.40
N CYS A 427 -1.80 18.79 4.44
CA CYS A 427 -0.96 18.65 3.26
C CYS A 427 -0.31 19.99 2.94
N GLU A 428 1.02 19.99 2.80
CA GLU A 428 1.79 21.14 2.37
C GLU A 428 2.53 20.80 1.08
N SER A 429 2.28 21.56 0.02
CA SER A 429 2.96 21.39 -1.26
C SER A 429 3.76 22.64 -1.61
N ARG A 430 5.04 22.43 -1.92
CA ARG A 430 5.95 23.43 -2.45
C ARG A 430 6.28 23.08 -3.89
N ILE A 431 5.99 23.99 -4.81
CA ILE A 431 6.23 23.79 -6.24
C ILE A 431 7.02 24.96 -6.79
N SER A 432 8.10 24.66 -7.51
CA SER A 432 8.88 25.62 -8.27
C SER A 432 8.83 25.24 -9.74
N PHE A 433 8.41 26.18 -10.58
CA PHE A 433 8.36 26.03 -12.03
C PHE A 433 9.45 26.86 -12.69
N ARG A 434 10.10 26.28 -13.69
CA ARG A 434 11.00 26.97 -14.63
C ARG A 434 10.51 26.77 -16.06
N GLU A 435 11.24 27.28 -17.04
CA GLU A 435 10.79 27.25 -18.43
C GLU A 435 10.47 25.85 -18.96
N ASN A 436 11.30 24.85 -18.61
CA ASN A 436 11.21 23.49 -19.17
C ASN A 436 11.10 22.38 -18.13
N ASP A 437 11.28 22.71 -16.85
CA ASP A 437 11.30 21.75 -15.75
C ASP A 437 10.58 22.30 -14.52
N PHE A 438 10.35 21.41 -13.57
CA PHE A 438 9.76 21.73 -12.29
C PHE A 438 10.42 20.93 -11.17
N THR A 439 10.23 21.42 -9.95
CA THR A 439 10.48 20.67 -8.72
C THR A 439 9.26 20.80 -7.83
N CYS A 440 8.86 19.70 -7.21
CA CYS A 440 7.70 19.62 -6.34
C CYS A 440 8.07 18.80 -5.10
N ARG A 441 7.64 19.28 -3.93
CA ARG A 441 7.69 18.53 -2.67
C ARG A 441 6.31 18.64 -2.03
N VAL A 442 5.67 17.50 -1.79
CA VAL A 442 4.39 17.41 -1.10
C VAL A 442 4.62 16.65 0.21
N GLU A 443 4.37 17.32 1.33
CA GLU A 443 4.39 16.76 2.66
C GLU A 443 2.95 16.51 3.09
N PHE A 444 2.64 15.26 3.42
CA PHE A 444 1.32 14.80 3.78
C PHE A 444 1.35 14.21 5.18
N LYS A 445 0.38 14.58 6.02
CA LYS A 445 0.26 14.09 7.38
C LYS A 445 -1.21 13.85 7.75
N GLN A 446 -1.48 12.72 8.39
CA GLN A 446 -2.76 12.41 8.99
C GLN A 446 -2.59 12.13 10.48
N THR A 447 -3.41 12.77 11.31
CA THR A 447 -3.36 12.60 12.75
C THR A 447 -4.66 13.06 13.43
N PRO A 448 -5.13 12.38 14.48
CA PRO A 448 -4.78 11.01 14.83
C PRO A 448 -5.28 10.01 13.76
N VAL A 449 -4.64 8.85 13.69
CA VAL A 449 -5.10 7.71 12.89
C VAL A 449 -5.44 6.49 13.74
N ARG A 450 -6.35 5.65 13.25
CA ARG A 450 -6.71 4.37 13.86
C ARG A 450 -6.88 3.31 12.78
N PHE A 451 -6.26 2.16 12.95
CA PHE A 451 -6.48 1.00 12.09
C PHE A 451 -7.63 0.15 12.64
N GLN A 452 -8.54 -0.24 11.77
CA GLN A 452 -9.57 -1.24 12.04
C GLN A 452 -9.22 -2.48 11.24
N PHE A 453 -9.01 -3.60 11.94
CA PHE A 453 -8.66 -4.87 11.33
C PHE A 453 -9.59 -5.95 11.86
N ASP A 454 -10.33 -6.60 10.96
CA ASP A 454 -11.28 -7.65 11.32
C ASP A 454 -11.20 -8.84 10.34
N SER A 455 -11.61 -10.01 10.81
CA SER A 455 -11.65 -11.26 10.05
C SER A 455 -12.74 -12.18 10.60
N GLU A 456 -13.61 -12.64 9.71
CA GLU A 456 -14.64 -13.64 10.04
C GLU A 456 -14.07 -15.07 10.10
N GLN A 457 -12.88 -15.32 9.52
CA GLN A 457 -12.26 -16.65 9.52
C GLN A 457 -11.59 -16.98 10.87
N ALA A 458 -12.04 -18.07 11.50
CA ALA A 458 -11.54 -18.52 12.81
C ALA A 458 -10.02 -18.79 12.82
N GLY A 459 -9.43 -19.26 11.71
CA GLY A 459 -8.00 -19.53 11.61
C GLY A 459 -7.10 -18.28 11.54
N ILE A 460 -7.67 -17.12 11.19
CA ILE A 460 -6.92 -15.86 11.00
C ILE A 460 -7.07 -14.93 12.21
N LYS A 461 -8.03 -15.19 13.12
CA LYS A 461 -8.28 -14.37 14.33
C LYS A 461 -7.05 -14.13 15.23
N PRO A 462 -6.15 -15.10 15.47
CA PRO A 462 -4.94 -14.84 16.25
C PRO A 462 -4.02 -13.85 15.53
N LEU A 463 -3.83 -14.02 14.22
CA LEU A 463 -3.06 -13.08 13.40
C LEU A 463 -3.69 -11.69 13.40
N THR A 464 -5.03 -11.58 13.38
CA THR A 464 -5.69 -10.28 13.45
C THR A 464 -5.48 -9.53 14.74
N GLN A 465 -5.45 -10.23 15.87
CA GLN A 465 -5.12 -9.59 17.15
C GLN A 465 -3.68 -9.07 17.18
N VAL A 466 -2.72 -9.87 16.73
CA VAL A 466 -1.29 -9.46 16.73
C VAL A 466 -1.06 -8.30 15.76
N VAL A 467 -1.67 -8.33 14.59
CA VAL A 467 -1.62 -7.24 13.60
C VAL A 467 -2.30 -5.98 14.15
N ALA A 468 -3.50 -6.10 14.73
CA ALA A 468 -4.19 -4.96 15.33
C ALA A 468 -3.38 -4.34 16.47
N GLN A 469 -2.71 -5.15 17.29
CA GLN A 469 -1.83 -4.68 18.35
C GLN A 469 -0.63 -3.92 17.78
N ALA A 470 0.02 -4.46 16.73
CA ALA A 470 1.15 -3.79 16.07
C ALA A 470 0.74 -2.43 15.49
N LEU A 471 -0.40 -2.38 14.82
CA LEU A 471 -0.92 -1.16 14.19
C LEU A 471 -1.50 -0.16 15.20
N SER A 472 -1.91 -0.59 16.41
CA SER A 472 -2.48 0.31 17.42
C SER A 472 -1.47 1.31 18.01
N THR A 473 -0.18 1.04 17.85
CA THR A 473 0.90 1.95 18.25
C THR A 473 1.09 3.15 17.31
N ILE A 474 0.42 3.13 16.15
CA ILE A 474 0.58 4.12 15.10
C ILE A 474 -0.53 5.15 15.24
N ASP A 475 -0.16 6.35 15.65
CA ASP A 475 -1.08 7.48 15.88
C ASP A 475 -1.09 8.51 14.75
N SER A 476 -0.12 8.45 13.85
CA SER A 476 0.03 9.39 12.75
C SER A 476 0.63 8.74 11.51
N ILE A 477 0.14 9.14 10.34
CA ILE A 477 0.68 8.74 9.04
C ILE A 477 1.33 9.95 8.38
N SER A 478 2.57 9.78 7.93
CA SER A 478 3.30 10.81 7.17
C SER A 478 3.85 10.25 5.86
N ALA A 479 3.82 11.07 4.83
CA ALA A 479 4.42 10.76 3.53
C ALA A 479 5.00 12.03 2.89
N THR A 480 6.13 11.88 2.21
CA THR A 480 6.73 12.92 1.38
C THR A 480 6.80 12.44 -0.05
N LEU A 481 6.20 13.20 -0.96
CA LEU A 481 6.31 12.99 -2.40
C LEU A 481 7.20 14.06 -3.01
N GLU A 482 8.28 13.65 -3.64
CA GLU A 482 9.18 14.51 -4.41
C GLU A 482 8.98 14.28 -5.91
N GLY A 483 8.80 15.37 -6.65
CA GLY A 483 8.67 15.38 -8.10
C GLY A 483 9.75 16.28 -8.72
N SER A 484 10.37 15.82 -9.79
CA SER A 484 11.32 16.64 -10.55
C SER A 484 11.40 16.22 -12.01
N GLY A 485 12.08 17.01 -12.85
CA GLY A 485 12.31 16.70 -14.25
C GLY A 485 11.52 17.60 -15.19
N SER A 486 11.50 17.23 -16.47
CA SER A 486 10.80 18.01 -17.49
C SER A 486 9.28 17.82 -17.39
N TYR A 487 8.52 18.78 -17.92
CA TYR A 487 7.06 18.67 -17.98
C TYR A 487 6.56 17.42 -18.71
N SER A 488 7.32 16.91 -19.69
CA SER A 488 6.95 15.72 -20.47
C SER A 488 7.39 14.41 -19.84
N GLN A 489 8.39 14.44 -18.95
CA GLN A 489 8.97 13.24 -18.32
C GLN A 489 9.28 13.49 -16.83
N PRO A 490 8.24 13.59 -15.98
CA PRO A 490 8.43 13.76 -14.55
C PRO A 490 8.96 12.48 -13.88
N VAL A 491 9.85 12.64 -12.91
CA VAL A 491 10.34 11.60 -12.01
C VAL A 491 9.74 11.83 -10.63
N TRP A 492 9.17 10.77 -10.04
CA TRP A 492 8.53 10.80 -8.73
C TRP A 492 9.22 9.87 -7.74
N ARG A 493 9.35 10.34 -6.50
CA ARG A 493 9.88 9.59 -5.37
C ARG A 493 8.93 9.76 -4.17
N LEU A 494 8.47 8.65 -3.60
CA LEU A 494 7.63 8.63 -2.41
C LEU A 494 8.42 8.06 -1.24
N GLU A 495 8.39 8.76 -0.11
CA GLU A 495 9.00 8.34 1.15
C GLU A 495 7.94 8.37 2.27
N SER A 496 7.92 7.38 3.15
CA SER A 496 6.96 7.34 4.28
C SER A 496 7.57 6.62 5.48
N GLU A 497 7.91 7.38 6.52
CA GLU A 497 8.46 6.84 7.76
C GLU A 497 7.42 5.97 8.49
N THR A 498 6.17 6.44 8.59
CA THR A 498 5.09 5.63 9.16
C THR A 498 4.87 4.36 8.34
N GLY A 499 4.99 4.44 7.02
CA GLY A 499 4.94 3.30 6.13
C GLY A 499 5.94 2.20 6.50
N GLU A 500 7.19 2.57 6.80
CA GLU A 500 8.19 1.62 7.28
C GLU A 500 7.84 1.04 8.66
N GLN A 501 7.28 1.85 9.56
CA GLN A 501 6.85 1.37 10.88
C GLN A 501 5.71 0.36 10.77
N ILE A 502 4.72 0.60 9.90
CA ILE A 502 3.64 -0.33 9.55
C ILE A 502 4.26 -1.64 9.03
N ALA A 503 5.14 -1.55 8.03
CA ALA A 503 5.76 -2.73 7.43
C ALA A 503 6.58 -3.54 8.43
N ARG A 504 7.37 -2.88 9.29
CA ARG A 504 8.13 -3.52 10.37
C ARG A 504 7.23 -4.18 11.41
N GLY A 505 6.19 -3.48 11.88
CA GLY A 505 5.24 -4.00 12.85
C GLY A 505 4.50 -5.23 12.33
N LEU A 506 4.03 -5.18 11.08
CA LEU A 506 3.37 -6.31 10.42
C LEU A 506 4.31 -7.48 10.18
N LYS A 507 5.56 -7.23 9.80
CA LYS A 507 6.59 -8.27 9.68
C LYS A 507 6.78 -9.00 11.01
N LEU A 508 6.98 -8.25 12.09
CA LEU A 508 7.15 -8.83 13.43
C LEU A 508 5.91 -9.60 13.87
N ALA A 509 4.71 -9.09 13.61
CA ALA A 509 3.45 -9.76 13.90
C ALA A 509 3.31 -11.10 13.16
N CYS A 510 3.60 -11.11 11.85
CA CYS A 510 3.55 -12.32 11.04
C CYS A 510 4.62 -13.33 11.50
N GLN A 511 5.85 -12.88 11.76
CA GLN A 511 6.94 -13.73 12.26
C GLN A 511 6.60 -14.35 13.62
N ALA A 512 5.98 -13.57 14.53
CA ALA A 512 5.55 -14.06 15.83
C ALA A 512 4.46 -15.14 15.70
N GLU A 513 3.45 -14.94 14.84
CA GLU A 513 2.38 -15.93 14.65
C GLU A 513 2.88 -17.19 13.94
N ILE A 514 3.72 -17.05 12.91
CA ILE A 514 4.35 -18.20 12.24
C ILE A 514 5.23 -18.97 13.25
N GLY A 515 6.02 -18.27 14.06
CA GLY A 515 6.82 -18.87 15.13
C GLY A 515 5.98 -19.60 16.19
N ARG A 516 4.83 -19.04 16.57
CA ARG A 516 3.88 -19.66 17.50
C ARG A 516 3.27 -20.93 16.90
N GLN A 517 2.81 -20.90 15.65
CA GLN A 517 2.29 -22.08 14.97
C GLN A 517 3.36 -23.15 14.81
N LYS A 518 4.59 -22.77 14.46
CA LYS A 518 5.76 -23.67 14.44
C LYS A 518 5.94 -24.36 15.78
N GLN A 519 5.92 -23.64 16.89
CA GLN A 519 6.08 -24.24 18.22
C GLN A 519 4.96 -25.24 18.53
N VAL A 520 3.71 -24.91 18.18
CA VAL A 520 2.57 -25.83 18.35
C VAL A 520 2.75 -27.09 17.50
N LEU A 521 3.12 -26.96 16.23
CA LEU A 521 3.34 -28.09 15.32
C LEU A 521 4.57 -28.92 15.71
N ALA A 522 5.67 -28.29 16.11
CA ALA A 522 6.84 -28.98 16.62
C ALA A 522 6.50 -29.80 17.86
N GLN A 523 5.72 -29.24 18.80
CA GLN A 523 5.21 -29.98 19.96
C GLN A 523 4.29 -31.13 19.56
N GLN A 524 3.45 -30.96 18.53
CA GLN A 524 2.59 -32.03 18.03
C GLN A 524 3.41 -33.16 17.38
N ILE A 525 4.41 -32.83 16.56
CA ILE A 525 5.34 -33.79 15.95
C ILE A 525 6.09 -34.55 17.06
N GLU A 526 6.57 -33.85 18.08
CA GLU A 526 7.29 -34.44 19.22
C GLU A 526 6.39 -35.35 20.05
N GLN A 527 5.15 -34.94 20.35
CA GLN A 527 4.16 -35.76 21.04
C GLN A 527 3.80 -37.01 20.23
N LEU A 528 3.61 -36.87 18.92
CA LEU A 528 3.27 -37.99 18.04
C LEU A 528 4.43 -38.98 17.94
N ALA A 529 5.67 -38.50 17.78
CA ALA A 529 6.86 -39.33 17.79
C ALA A 529 6.98 -40.10 19.12
N GLN A 530 6.79 -39.42 20.25
CA GLN A 530 6.83 -40.03 21.58
C GLN A 530 5.76 -41.11 21.75
N GLN A 531 4.52 -40.83 21.34
CA GLN A 531 3.41 -41.78 21.43
C GLN A 531 3.66 -43.04 20.58
N GLU A 532 4.13 -42.87 19.35
CA GLU A 532 4.49 -43.97 18.45
C GLU A 532 5.65 -44.81 19.02
N ARG A 533 6.64 -44.14 19.62
CA ARG A 533 7.78 -44.78 20.27
C ARG A 533 7.34 -45.63 21.46
N ASP A 534 6.50 -45.08 22.33
CA ASP A 534 6.05 -45.78 23.53
C ASP A 534 5.14 -46.97 23.18
N GLN A 535 4.29 -46.83 22.14
CA GLN A 535 3.51 -47.95 21.60
C GLN A 535 4.40 -49.07 21.03
N LEU A 536 5.49 -48.71 20.34
CA LEU A 536 6.45 -49.67 19.82
C LEU A 536 7.13 -50.42 20.98
N ILE A 537 7.61 -49.71 22.01
CA ILE A 537 8.24 -50.32 23.20
C ILE A 537 7.28 -51.28 23.91
N GLU A 538 6.03 -50.86 24.12
CA GLU A 538 5.03 -51.68 24.81
C GLU A 538 4.72 -52.97 24.03
N LYS A 539 4.50 -52.85 22.71
CA LYS A 539 4.26 -54.02 21.84
C LYS A 539 5.47 -54.94 21.80
N LEU A 540 6.68 -54.37 21.68
CA LEU A 540 7.92 -55.11 21.60
C LEU A 540 8.16 -55.88 22.91
N ASN A 541 8.02 -55.25 24.07
CA ASN A 541 8.16 -55.93 25.36
C ASN A 541 7.15 -57.07 25.55
N ARG A 542 5.88 -56.87 25.16
CA ARG A 542 4.84 -57.91 25.27
C ARG A 542 5.10 -59.09 24.34
N GLN A 543 5.34 -58.83 23.06
CA GLN A 543 5.51 -59.89 22.06
C GLN A 543 6.85 -60.61 22.20
N TYR A 544 7.92 -59.88 22.51
CA TYR A 544 9.25 -60.45 22.75
C TYR A 544 9.25 -61.42 23.94
N SER A 545 8.66 -61.03 25.07
CA SER A 545 8.57 -61.89 26.26
C SER A 545 7.73 -63.13 26.01
N ALA A 546 6.64 -63.01 25.25
CA ALA A 546 5.81 -64.15 24.86
C ALA A 546 6.58 -65.15 23.98
N VAL A 547 7.23 -64.68 22.91
CA VAL A 547 7.98 -65.55 21.99
C VAL A 547 9.17 -66.22 22.68
N ILE A 548 9.89 -65.53 23.57
CA ILE A 548 10.97 -66.15 24.36
C ILE A 548 10.43 -67.21 25.30
N ALA A 549 9.34 -66.94 26.02
CA ALA A 549 8.76 -67.91 26.95
C ALA A 549 8.31 -69.18 26.22
N ASP A 550 7.70 -69.04 25.04
CA ASP A 550 7.30 -70.17 24.21
C ASP A 550 8.52 -70.93 23.65
N LEU A 551 9.56 -70.22 23.22
CA LEU A 551 10.81 -70.84 22.76
C LEU A 551 11.51 -71.63 23.88
N GLU A 552 11.64 -71.08 25.08
CA GLU A 552 12.25 -71.76 26.23
C GLU A 552 11.47 -73.02 26.64
N LYS A 553 10.13 -72.94 26.57
CA LYS A 553 9.25 -74.08 26.81
C LYS A 553 9.48 -75.19 25.78
N GLU A 554 9.56 -74.85 24.50
CA GLU A 554 9.80 -75.82 23.43
C GLU A 554 11.25 -76.36 23.46
N GLU A 555 12.27 -75.55 23.78
CA GLU A 555 13.65 -76.02 24.00
C GLU A 555 13.72 -77.09 25.11
N THR A 556 13.00 -76.86 26.22
CA THR A 556 12.91 -77.83 27.33
C THR A 556 12.24 -79.13 26.87
N ARG A 557 11.20 -79.04 26.03
CA ARG A 557 10.55 -80.21 25.44
C ARG A 557 11.48 -80.96 24.49
N VAL A 558 12.22 -80.27 23.62
CA VAL A 558 13.21 -80.85 22.71
C VAL A 558 14.27 -81.64 23.50
N GLN A 559 14.80 -81.08 24.60
CA GLN A 559 15.75 -81.79 25.47
C GLN A 559 15.18 -83.08 26.06
N SER A 560 13.90 -83.07 26.45
CA SER A 560 13.23 -84.27 26.97
C SER A 560 13.09 -85.37 25.91
N VAL A 561 12.88 -84.99 24.64
CA VAL A 561 12.81 -85.92 23.51
C VAL A 561 14.20 -86.46 23.16
N ILE A 562 15.24 -85.62 23.18
CA ILE A 562 16.65 -86.05 23.03
C ILE A 562 17.01 -87.13 24.04
N GLN A 563 16.64 -86.95 25.32
CA GLN A 563 16.91 -87.95 26.37
C GLN A 563 16.22 -89.30 26.10
N LYS A 564 15.01 -89.27 25.53
CA LYS A 564 14.27 -90.48 25.16
C LYS A 564 14.84 -91.18 23.92
N VAL A 565 15.28 -90.40 22.93
CA VAL A 565 15.84 -90.91 21.66
C VAL A 565 17.27 -91.44 21.82
N SER A 566 18.10 -90.83 22.68
CA SER A 566 19.52 -91.17 22.85
C SER A 566 19.81 -92.34 23.78
N GLY A 567 18.83 -92.81 24.59
CA GLY A 567 18.96 -93.99 25.45
C GLY A 567 20.07 -93.93 26.52
N ARG A 568 20.76 -92.79 26.69
CA ARG A 568 21.80 -92.53 27.70
C ARG A 568 21.80 -91.06 28.07
N SER A 569 22.03 -90.76 29.35
CA SER A 569 22.31 -89.41 29.84
C SER A 569 23.59 -88.87 29.18
N LEU A 570 23.45 -88.10 28.10
CA LEU A 570 24.53 -87.24 27.61
C LEU A 570 24.68 -86.09 28.61
N ASN A 571 25.80 -86.09 29.32
CA ASN A 571 26.15 -85.05 30.28
C ASN A 571 26.62 -83.81 29.50
N ILE A 572 25.72 -82.87 29.23
CA ILE A 572 25.94 -81.70 28.36
C ILE A 572 26.78 -80.59 29.06
N ARG A 573 27.36 -80.84 30.25
CA ARG A 573 28.36 -79.91 30.82
C ARG A 573 29.70 -79.89 30.05
N SER A 574 29.92 -80.75 29.05
CA SER A 574 31.16 -80.77 28.26
C SER A 574 31.06 -80.17 26.85
N LEU A 575 29.92 -79.60 26.45
CA LEU A 575 29.72 -79.00 25.11
C LEU A 575 29.41 -77.49 25.14
N LEU A 576 29.51 -76.86 26.31
CA LEU A 576 29.46 -75.40 26.46
C LEU A 576 30.81 -74.89 26.94
N ARG A 577 31.79 -74.97 26.05
CA ARG A 577 32.97 -74.10 26.06
C ARG A 577 33.18 -73.52 24.69
#